data_AF-T2AYQ1-F1
#
_entry.id   AF-T2AYQ1-F1
#
_cell.length_a   1.000
_cell.length_b   1.000
_cell.length_c   1.000
_cell.angle_alpha   90.00
_cell.angle_beta   90.00
_cell.angle_gamma   90.00
#
_symmetry.space_group_name_H-M   'P 1'
#
loop_
_entity.id
_entity.type
_entity.pdbx_description
1 polymer ?
#
loop_
_entity_poly.entity_id
_entity_poly.type
_entity_poly.pdbx_seq_one_letter_code
_entity_poly.pdbx_strand_id
1 'polypeptide(L)'
;SPVWDTGLAMHALLEANLALDKAIMQKAADWLVERQILDVIGDWGANARGVRPGGWAFQYWNDYYPDVDDTAVVVMALHRVDPNRYSEAIERGAEWIIGMQSGNGGWGAFDKDNEHHFLQHIPFADHGALLDPPTADVSARCLSMLAQLGYGYEIEAVSRVVGYLKREQEHDGSWYGSWG
;
A
#
# COMPACT_ATOMS: atom_id res chain seq x y z
N SER A 1 -5.77 -2.51 13.67
CA SER A 1 -4.58 -1.87 13.08
C SER A 1 -3.25 -2.43 13.59
N PRO A 2 -3.06 -3.69 14.03
CA PRO A 2 -1.76 -4.10 14.57
C PRO A 2 -0.60 -3.96 13.57
N VAL A 3 -0.81 -4.26 12.29
CA VAL A 3 0.22 -4.11 11.25
C VAL A 3 0.46 -2.63 10.97
N TRP A 4 -0.60 -1.88 10.64
CA TRP A 4 -0.59 -0.43 10.44
C TRP A 4 0.10 0.34 11.57
N ASP A 5 -0.34 0.13 12.81
CA ASP A 5 0.18 0.84 13.98
C ASP A 5 1.65 0.51 14.22
N THR A 6 2.06 -0.74 13.98
CA THR A 6 3.48 -1.14 14.09
C THR A 6 4.32 -0.42 13.05
N GLY A 7 3.88 -0.40 11.78
CA GLY A 7 4.58 0.29 10.71
C GLY A 7 4.69 1.80 10.94
N LEU A 8 3.58 2.45 11.29
CA LEU A 8 3.58 3.89 11.60
C LEU A 8 4.41 4.23 12.84
N ALA A 9 4.34 3.43 13.91
CA ALA A 9 5.16 3.64 15.10
C ALA A 9 6.66 3.50 14.78
N MET A 10 7.03 2.51 13.96
CA MET A 10 8.42 2.37 13.49
C MET A 10 8.87 3.61 12.73
N HIS A 11 8.06 4.13 11.80
CA HIS A 11 8.38 5.37 11.08
C HIS A 11 8.57 6.55 12.01
N ALA A 12 7.64 6.78 12.94
CA ALA A 12 7.71 7.89 13.87
C ALA A 12 8.97 7.82 14.74
N LEU A 13 9.32 6.62 15.25
CA LEU A 13 10.53 6.43 16.04
C LEU A 13 11.80 6.66 15.22
N LEU A 14 11.87 6.12 13.99
CA LEU A 14 13.02 6.31 13.10
C LEU A 14 13.20 7.78 12.73
N GLU A 15 12.11 8.51 12.55
CA GLU A 15 12.14 9.94 12.19
C GLU A 15 12.56 10.81 13.38
N ALA A 16 12.14 10.46 14.59
CA ALA A 16 12.51 11.19 15.79
C ALA A 16 14.03 11.12 16.11
N ASN A 17 14.78 10.28 15.37
CA ASN A 17 16.22 10.09 15.51
C ASN A 17 16.65 9.88 16.97
N LEU A 18 15.80 9.21 17.74
CA LEU A 18 16.12 8.79 19.09
C LEU A 18 17.24 7.76 18.99
N ALA A 19 18.07 7.64 20.03
CA ALA A 19 19.00 6.54 20.17
C ALA A 19 18.18 5.25 20.41
N LEU A 20 17.54 4.75 19.36
CA LEU A 20 16.69 3.58 19.38
C LEU A 20 17.59 2.35 19.55
N ASP A 21 17.13 1.45 20.41
CA ASP A 21 17.71 0.13 20.46
C ASP A 21 17.45 -0.58 19.12
N LYS A 22 18.54 -0.84 18.38
CA LYS A 22 18.50 -1.54 17.10
C LYS A 22 17.79 -2.90 17.23
N ALA A 23 17.92 -3.57 18.37
CA ALA A 23 17.27 -4.85 18.62
C ALA A 23 15.73 -4.72 18.68
N ILE A 24 15.20 -3.61 19.17
CA ILE A 24 13.74 -3.37 19.19
C ILE A 24 13.22 -3.19 17.77
N MET A 25 13.90 -2.39 16.95
CA MET A 25 13.49 -2.16 15.56
C MET A 25 13.59 -3.41 14.71
N GLN A 26 14.65 -4.21 14.90
CA GLN A 26 14.78 -5.52 14.24
C GLN A 26 13.69 -6.49 14.69
N LYS A 27 13.34 -6.51 15.98
CA LYS A 27 12.25 -7.36 16.47
C LYS A 27 10.90 -6.99 15.87
N ALA A 28 10.61 -5.69 15.73
CA ALA A 28 9.39 -5.22 15.08
C ALA A 28 9.38 -5.55 13.57
N ALA A 29 10.51 -5.34 12.89
CA ALA A 29 10.66 -5.70 11.48
C ALA A 29 10.53 -7.20 11.23
N ASP A 30 11.18 -8.04 12.05
CA ASP A 30 11.07 -9.50 11.98
C ASP A 30 9.61 -9.94 12.20
N TRP A 31 8.89 -9.32 13.15
CA TRP A 31 7.46 -9.59 13.36
C TRP A 31 6.61 -9.23 12.13
N LEU A 32 6.88 -8.09 11.48
CA LEU A 32 6.19 -7.71 10.24
C LEU A 32 6.49 -8.70 9.10
N VAL A 33 7.72 -9.18 8.96
CA VAL A 33 8.07 -10.21 7.95
C VAL A 33 7.26 -11.48 8.16
N GLU A 34 7.05 -11.91 9.41
CA GLU A 34 6.18 -13.06 9.71
C GLU A 34 4.70 -12.86 9.33
N ARG A 35 4.25 -11.62 9.08
CA ARG A 35 2.88 -11.29 8.64
C ARG A 35 2.75 -11.11 7.14
N GLN A 36 3.82 -11.24 6.37
CA GLN A 36 3.73 -11.12 4.92
C GLN A 36 2.93 -12.29 4.33
N ILE A 37 1.98 -11.99 3.45
CA ILE A 37 1.14 -12.99 2.81
C ILE A 37 1.80 -13.42 1.50
N LEU A 38 2.30 -14.65 1.45
CA LEU A 38 3.07 -15.18 0.30
C LEU A 38 2.39 -16.31 -0.46
N ASP A 39 1.47 -17.04 0.20
CA ASP A 39 0.90 -18.29 -0.33
C ASP A 39 -0.61 -18.21 -0.63
N VAL A 40 -1.27 -17.13 -0.22
CA VAL A 40 -2.72 -16.95 -0.39
C VAL A 40 -2.99 -15.91 -1.47
N ILE A 41 -3.75 -16.32 -2.48
CA ILE A 41 -4.34 -15.39 -3.46
C ILE A 41 -5.74 -15.04 -2.95
N GLY A 42 -5.91 -13.78 -2.57
CA GLY A 42 -7.18 -13.21 -2.12
C GLY A 42 -8.13 -12.86 -3.26
N ASP A 43 -9.22 -12.17 -2.94
CA ASP A 43 -10.22 -11.73 -3.93
C ASP A 43 -9.60 -10.81 -5.00
N TRP A 44 -8.58 -10.04 -4.62
CA TRP A 44 -7.75 -9.22 -5.50
C TRP A 44 -7.20 -9.97 -6.72
N GLY A 45 -6.98 -11.28 -6.60
CA GLY A 45 -6.48 -12.13 -7.68
C GLY A 45 -7.43 -12.23 -8.87
N ALA A 46 -8.72 -11.90 -8.70
CA ALA A 46 -9.68 -11.84 -9.79
C ALA A 46 -9.32 -10.76 -10.82
N ASN A 47 -8.84 -9.61 -10.35
CA ASN A 47 -8.51 -8.41 -11.14
C ASN A 47 -7.01 -8.27 -11.43
N ALA A 48 -6.13 -8.82 -10.57
CA ALA A 48 -4.68 -8.80 -10.72
C ALA A 48 -4.10 -10.18 -11.08
N ARG A 49 -4.60 -10.79 -12.17
CA ARG A 49 -4.21 -12.13 -12.59
C ARG A 49 -2.71 -12.25 -12.86
N GLY A 50 -2.09 -13.28 -12.30
CA GLY A 50 -0.66 -13.59 -12.49
C GLY A 50 0.28 -12.80 -11.58
N VAL A 51 -0.24 -11.86 -10.79
CA VAL A 51 0.52 -11.22 -9.72
C VAL A 51 0.68 -12.21 -8.57
N ARG A 52 1.91 -12.39 -8.09
CA ARG A 52 2.18 -13.30 -6.96
C ARG A 52 1.84 -12.59 -5.63
N PRO A 53 1.32 -13.28 -4.60
CA PRO A 53 1.03 -12.67 -3.30
C PRO A 53 2.28 -12.07 -2.65
N GLY A 54 2.18 -10.86 -2.09
CA GLY A 54 3.30 -10.25 -1.37
C GLY A 54 2.93 -9.12 -0.42
N GLY A 55 1.62 -8.92 -0.20
CA GLY A 55 1.09 -7.83 0.61
C GLY A 55 1.01 -8.17 2.10
N TRP A 56 0.58 -7.17 2.86
CA TRP A 56 0.21 -7.25 4.26
C TRP A 56 -1.24 -6.80 4.42
N ALA A 57 -1.89 -7.29 5.47
CA ALA A 57 -3.21 -6.82 5.86
C ALA A 57 -3.13 -5.94 7.11
N PHE A 58 -4.11 -5.06 7.28
CA PHE A 58 -4.30 -4.25 8.49
C PHE A 58 -4.35 -5.03 9.82
N GLN A 59 -4.93 -6.24 9.81
CA GLN A 59 -5.13 -7.10 10.99
C GLN A 59 -3.99 -8.12 11.17
N TYR A 60 -4.06 -8.93 12.24
CA TYR A 60 -3.07 -9.98 12.50
C TYR A 60 -3.02 -11.07 11.42
N TRP A 61 -4.20 -11.50 10.95
CA TRP A 61 -4.39 -12.62 10.04
C TRP A 61 -5.64 -12.36 9.22
N ASN A 62 -5.46 -11.91 7.98
CA ASN A 62 -6.55 -11.60 7.05
C ASN A 62 -6.09 -11.83 5.61
N ASP A 63 -5.56 -13.02 5.37
CA ASP A 63 -4.72 -13.33 4.21
C ASP A 63 -5.43 -13.16 2.85
N TYR A 64 -6.76 -13.15 2.83
CA TYR A 64 -7.55 -12.92 1.62
C TYR A 64 -7.76 -11.45 1.28
N TYR A 65 -7.47 -10.54 2.22
CA TYR A 65 -7.67 -9.10 2.07
C TYR A 65 -6.43 -8.30 2.53
N PRO A 66 -5.25 -8.54 1.93
CA PRO A 66 -4.16 -7.59 2.04
C PRO A 66 -4.56 -6.26 1.39
N ASP A 67 -4.00 -5.17 1.90
CA ASP A 67 -4.24 -3.82 1.40
C ASP A 67 -2.92 -3.14 1.03
N VAL A 68 -3.01 -2.22 0.07
CA VAL A 68 -1.83 -1.61 -0.55
C VAL A 68 -1.16 -0.58 0.35
N ASP A 69 -1.91 0.08 1.23
CA ASP A 69 -1.38 1.10 2.12
C ASP A 69 -0.64 0.50 3.32
N ASP A 70 -1.15 -0.54 3.98
CA ASP A 70 -0.37 -1.31 4.97
C ASP A 70 0.89 -1.88 4.32
N THR A 71 0.76 -2.47 3.13
CA THR A 71 1.90 -3.00 2.39
C THR A 71 2.96 -1.93 2.14
N ALA A 72 2.56 -0.75 1.67
CA ALA A 72 3.48 0.35 1.38
C ALA A 72 4.19 0.83 2.65
N VAL A 73 3.46 1.00 3.76
CA VAL A 73 4.01 1.42 5.05
C VAL A 73 4.99 0.37 5.59
N VAL A 74 4.63 -0.91 5.55
CA VAL A 74 5.50 -1.99 6.04
C VAL A 74 6.78 -2.07 5.23
N VAL A 75 6.68 -2.05 3.89
CA VAL A 75 7.86 -2.09 3.01
C VAL A 75 8.79 -0.90 3.29
N MET A 76 8.23 0.31 3.43
CA MET A 76 9.03 1.48 3.77
C MET A 76 9.72 1.34 5.14
N ALA A 77 9.05 0.77 6.13
CA ALA A 77 9.62 0.54 7.46
C ALA A 77 10.77 -0.48 7.41
N LEU A 78 10.58 -1.63 6.74
CA LEU A 78 11.61 -2.65 6.55
C LEU A 78 12.85 -2.09 5.85
N HIS A 79 12.65 -1.31 4.79
CA HIS A 79 13.72 -0.67 4.04
C HIS A 79 14.54 0.31 4.90
N ARG A 80 13.90 1.05 5.82
CA ARG A 80 14.60 1.97 6.72
C ARG A 80 15.36 1.26 7.85
N VAL A 81 14.91 0.07 8.28
CA VAL A 81 15.57 -0.70 9.35
C VAL A 81 16.84 -1.39 8.82
N ASP A 82 16.72 -2.20 7.77
CA ASP A 82 17.85 -2.92 7.17
C ASP A 82 17.48 -3.44 5.77
N PRO A 83 17.78 -2.68 4.69
CA PRO A 83 17.33 -3.03 3.34
C PRO A 83 18.01 -4.29 2.80
N ASN A 84 19.18 -4.67 3.34
CA ASN A 84 19.86 -5.89 2.91
C ASN A 84 19.25 -7.12 3.57
N ARG A 85 19.00 -7.05 4.90
CA ARG A 85 18.41 -8.17 5.65
C ARG A 85 16.99 -8.50 5.19
N TYR A 86 16.19 -7.48 4.84
CA TYR A 86 14.78 -7.63 4.48
C TYR A 86 14.50 -7.52 2.98
N SER A 87 15.55 -7.63 2.14
CA SER A 87 15.48 -7.46 0.69
C SER A 87 14.37 -8.28 0.03
N GLU A 88 14.27 -9.58 0.33
CA GLU A 88 13.23 -10.44 -0.25
C GLU A 88 11.81 -9.95 0.08
N ALA A 89 11.53 -9.64 1.34
CA ALA A 89 10.21 -9.16 1.75
C ALA A 89 9.85 -7.83 1.07
N ILE A 90 10.83 -6.92 0.97
CA ILE A 90 10.70 -5.62 0.30
C ILE A 90 10.40 -5.81 -1.19
N GLU A 91 11.18 -6.64 -1.88
CA GLU A 91 11.01 -6.91 -3.31
C GLU A 91 9.65 -7.54 -3.61
N ARG A 92 9.20 -8.49 -2.79
CA ARG A 92 7.88 -9.13 -2.92
C ARG A 92 6.73 -8.15 -2.69
N GLY A 93 6.86 -7.27 -1.71
CA GLY A 93 5.87 -6.20 -1.46
C GLY A 93 5.80 -5.19 -2.60
N ALA A 94 6.95 -4.78 -3.13
CA ALA A 94 7.02 -3.85 -4.27
C ALA A 94 6.44 -4.47 -5.55
N GLU A 95 6.77 -5.73 -5.84
CA GLU A 95 6.18 -6.49 -6.96
C GLU A 95 4.66 -6.53 -6.86
N TRP A 96 4.13 -6.84 -5.67
CA TRP A 96 2.69 -6.92 -5.44
C TRP A 96 2.01 -5.55 -5.60
N ILE A 97 2.53 -4.48 -4.99
CA ILE A 97 1.99 -3.12 -5.17
C ILE A 97 1.96 -2.70 -6.64
N ILE A 98 3.05 -2.93 -7.39
CA ILE A 98 3.09 -2.58 -8.83
C ILE A 98 2.00 -3.36 -9.59
N GLY A 99 1.83 -4.65 -9.28
CA GLY A 99 0.79 -5.50 -9.88
C GLY A 99 -0.65 -5.05 -9.58
N MET A 100 -0.85 -4.41 -8.41
CA MET A 100 -2.15 -3.92 -7.94
C MET A 100 -2.55 -2.55 -8.52
N GLN A 101 -1.73 -1.91 -9.34
CA GLN A 101 -2.06 -0.58 -9.89
C GLN A 101 -3.23 -0.62 -10.88
N SER A 102 -4.23 0.24 -10.67
CA SER A 102 -5.41 0.37 -11.53
C SER A 102 -5.09 1.02 -12.89
N GLY A 103 -5.97 0.83 -13.87
CA GLY A 103 -5.89 1.34 -15.23
C GLY A 103 -5.84 2.87 -15.31
N ASN A 104 -6.43 3.57 -14.34
CA ASN A 104 -6.37 5.03 -14.23
C ASN A 104 -5.02 5.56 -13.68
N GLY A 105 -4.14 4.67 -13.18
CA GLY A 105 -2.81 5.00 -12.66
C GLY A 105 -2.73 5.18 -11.13
N GLY A 106 -3.85 5.17 -10.42
CA GLY A 106 -3.89 5.15 -8.96
C GLY A 106 -4.03 3.73 -8.38
N TRP A 107 -4.21 3.67 -7.07
CA TRP A 107 -4.55 2.47 -6.31
C TRP A 107 -5.78 2.69 -5.43
N GLY A 108 -6.70 1.71 -5.45
CA GLY A 108 -7.66 1.49 -4.37
C GLY A 108 -6.99 0.78 -3.20
N ALA A 109 -7.69 0.58 -2.09
CA ALA A 109 -7.12 -0.02 -0.89
C ALA A 109 -6.84 -1.53 -1.06
N PHE A 110 -7.78 -2.28 -1.62
CA PHE A 110 -7.75 -3.76 -1.68
C PHE A 110 -7.75 -4.29 -3.11
N ASP A 111 -8.46 -3.63 -4.02
CA ASP A 111 -8.73 -4.13 -5.36
C ASP A 111 -8.25 -3.18 -6.46
N LYS A 112 -7.87 -3.81 -7.57
CA LYS A 112 -7.57 -3.12 -8.81
C LYS A 112 -8.85 -2.93 -9.64
N ASP A 113 -9.03 -1.74 -10.23
CA ASP A 113 -10.11 -1.42 -11.18
C ASP A 113 -11.54 -1.60 -10.61
N ASN A 114 -11.72 -1.45 -9.29
CA ASN A 114 -13.02 -1.53 -8.62
C ASN A 114 -13.79 -0.19 -8.76
N GLU A 115 -14.06 0.21 -10.01
CA GLU A 115 -14.64 1.52 -10.39
C GLU A 115 -15.99 1.38 -11.09
N HIS A 116 -16.77 0.34 -10.77
CA HIS A 116 -18.10 0.12 -11.34
C HIS A 116 -19.16 1.08 -10.73
N HIS A 117 -18.95 2.39 -10.87
CA HIS A 117 -19.71 3.47 -10.21
C HIS A 117 -21.23 3.39 -10.38
N PHE A 118 -21.73 2.77 -11.45
CA PHE A 118 -23.17 2.54 -11.63
C PHE A 118 -23.81 1.74 -10.48
N LEU A 119 -23.01 0.92 -9.78
CA LEU A 119 -23.46 0.16 -8.60
C LEU A 119 -23.74 1.04 -7.38
N GLN A 120 -23.26 2.29 -7.36
CA GLN A 120 -23.62 3.25 -6.30
C GLN A 120 -25.06 3.77 -6.41
N HIS A 121 -25.77 3.47 -7.50
CA HIS A 121 -27.13 3.97 -7.75
C HIS A 121 -28.23 2.93 -7.51
N ILE A 122 -27.91 1.78 -6.89
CA ILE A 122 -28.91 0.78 -6.51
C ILE A 122 -29.45 1.07 -5.09
N PRO A 123 -30.68 0.66 -4.75
CA PRO A 123 -31.27 0.93 -3.43
C PRO A 123 -30.45 0.42 -2.23
N PHE A 124 -29.58 -0.57 -2.45
CA PHE A 124 -28.70 -1.14 -1.43
C PHE A 124 -27.48 -0.26 -1.10
N ALA A 125 -27.07 0.63 -2.01
CA ALA A 125 -25.82 1.40 -1.90
C ALA A 125 -26.05 2.79 -1.26
N ASP A 126 -26.82 2.86 -0.18
CA ASP A 126 -27.18 4.12 0.49
C ASP A 126 -26.01 4.80 1.22
N HIS A 127 -24.95 4.04 1.52
CA HIS A 127 -23.74 4.54 2.18
C HIS A 127 -22.65 5.06 1.23
N GLY A 128 -22.78 4.85 -0.09
CA GLY A 128 -21.83 5.36 -1.10
C GLY A 128 -20.43 4.71 -1.14
N ALA A 129 -20.11 3.79 -0.23
CA ALA A 129 -18.81 3.12 -0.11
C ALA A 129 -18.83 1.65 -0.57
N LEU A 130 -19.63 1.33 -1.59
CA LEU A 130 -19.76 -0.04 -2.12
C LEU A 130 -18.53 -0.49 -2.93
N LEU A 131 -17.74 0.47 -3.39
CA LEU A 131 -16.64 0.26 -4.33
C LEU A 131 -15.32 0.67 -3.69
N ASP A 132 -14.24 0.23 -4.30
CA ASP A 132 -12.87 0.58 -3.92
C ASP A 132 -12.14 1.30 -5.08
N PRO A 133 -12.62 2.49 -5.49
CA PRO A 133 -11.96 3.24 -6.55
C PRO A 133 -10.61 3.76 -6.04
N PRO A 134 -9.63 3.97 -6.93
CA PRO A 134 -8.39 4.62 -6.55
C PRO A 134 -8.57 5.96 -5.87
N THR A 135 -7.76 6.24 -4.84
CA THR A 135 -7.78 7.50 -4.09
C THR A 135 -6.40 8.13 -4.02
N ALA A 136 -6.36 9.46 -3.83
CA ALA A 136 -5.11 10.24 -3.84
C ALA A 136 -4.17 9.88 -2.68
N ASP A 137 -4.70 9.70 -1.47
CA ASP A 137 -3.95 9.34 -0.26
C ASP A 137 -3.27 7.97 -0.37
N VAL A 138 -4.01 6.93 -0.77
CA VAL A 138 -3.49 5.57 -0.99
C VAL A 138 -2.44 5.57 -2.10
N SER A 139 -2.75 6.23 -3.22
CA SER A 139 -1.83 6.34 -4.36
C SER A 139 -0.53 7.09 -4.01
N ALA A 140 -0.61 8.16 -3.21
CA ALA A 140 0.56 8.90 -2.75
C ALA A 140 1.43 8.06 -1.81
N ARG A 141 0.84 7.16 -1.02
CA ARG A 141 1.58 6.24 -0.14
C ARG A 141 2.33 5.18 -0.94
N CYS A 142 1.70 4.58 -1.94
CA CYS A 142 2.35 3.67 -2.90
C CYS A 142 3.50 4.37 -3.66
N LEU A 143 3.29 5.60 -4.14
CA LEU A 143 4.34 6.40 -4.78
C LEU A 143 5.50 6.69 -3.82
N SER A 144 5.21 7.03 -2.56
CA SER A 144 6.22 7.30 -1.53
C SER A 144 7.10 6.08 -1.28
N MET A 145 6.50 4.89 -1.20
CA MET A 145 7.24 3.64 -1.09
C MET A 145 8.15 3.42 -2.30
N LEU A 146 7.60 3.52 -3.52
CA LEU A 146 8.38 3.31 -4.74
C LEU A 146 9.56 4.28 -4.84
N ALA A 147 9.34 5.57 -4.55
CA ALA A 147 10.39 6.57 -4.53
C ALA A 147 11.46 6.27 -3.47
N GLN A 148 11.07 5.81 -2.27
CA GLN A 148 12.01 5.44 -1.21
C GLN A 148 12.91 4.26 -1.61
N LEU A 149 12.37 3.29 -2.36
CA LEU A 149 13.10 2.14 -2.90
C LEU A 149 13.99 2.51 -4.10
N GLY A 150 13.94 3.77 -4.56
CA GLY A 150 14.76 4.27 -5.66
C GLY A 150 14.15 4.09 -7.05
N TYR A 151 12.88 3.70 -7.16
CA TYR A 151 12.19 3.68 -8.44
C TYR A 151 11.88 5.10 -8.93
N GLY A 152 12.25 5.39 -10.17
CA GLY A 152 11.99 6.67 -10.83
C GLY A 152 10.96 6.58 -11.97
N TYR A 153 10.92 7.63 -12.78
CA TYR A 153 10.00 7.76 -13.92
C TYR A 153 10.23 6.73 -15.03
N GLU A 154 11.36 6.03 -15.02
CA GLU A 154 11.63 4.90 -15.91
C GLU A 154 10.70 3.71 -15.67
N ILE A 155 10.08 3.64 -14.50
CA ILE A 155 9.05 2.65 -14.20
C ILE A 155 7.68 3.25 -14.53
N GLU A 156 6.94 2.55 -15.40
CA GLU A 156 5.63 2.99 -15.87
C GLU A 156 4.68 3.32 -14.71
N ALA A 157 4.68 2.49 -13.66
CA ALA A 157 3.83 2.68 -12.48
C ALA A 157 4.04 4.05 -11.81
N VAL A 158 5.29 4.50 -11.67
CA VAL A 158 5.64 5.80 -11.09
C VAL A 158 5.15 6.94 -11.98
N SER A 159 5.38 6.84 -13.29
CA SER A 159 4.93 7.88 -14.23
C SER A 159 3.40 8.04 -14.25
N ARG A 160 2.67 6.92 -14.17
CA ARG A 160 1.20 6.88 -14.20
C ARG A 160 0.59 7.44 -12.92
N VAL A 161 1.14 7.12 -11.75
CA VAL A 161 0.61 7.65 -10.49
C VAL A 161 0.87 9.14 -10.34
N VAL A 162 2.02 9.65 -10.79
CA VAL A 162 2.24 11.10 -10.83
C VAL A 162 1.20 11.78 -11.74
N GLY A 163 0.89 11.16 -12.89
CA GLY A 163 -0.17 11.64 -13.77
C GLY A 163 -1.55 11.60 -13.11
N TYR A 164 -1.87 10.55 -12.38
CA TYR A 164 -3.11 10.39 -11.61
C TYR A 164 -3.24 11.45 -10.52
N LEU A 165 -2.25 11.59 -9.63
CA LEU A 165 -2.28 12.56 -8.53
C LEU A 165 -2.45 14.01 -9.03
N LYS A 166 -1.86 14.36 -10.18
CA LYS A 166 -2.07 15.67 -10.81
C LYS A 166 -3.50 15.90 -11.31
N ARG A 167 -4.22 14.83 -11.69
CA ARG A 167 -5.63 14.93 -12.10
C ARG A 167 -6.58 14.97 -10.91
N GLU A 168 -6.23 14.30 -9.82
CA GLU A 168 -6.99 14.30 -8.56
C GLU A 168 -6.76 15.53 -7.68
N GLN A 169 -5.88 16.46 -8.10
CA GLN A 169 -5.65 17.69 -7.35
C GLN A 169 -6.86 18.61 -7.47
N GLU A 170 -7.37 19.09 -6.34
CA GLU A 170 -8.47 20.05 -6.29
C GLU A 170 -8.05 21.41 -6.85
N HIS A 171 -9.04 22.21 -7.25
CA HIS A 171 -8.78 23.54 -7.83
C HIS A 171 -8.03 24.48 -6.85
N ASP A 172 -8.19 24.29 -5.54
CA ASP A 172 -7.48 25.06 -4.51
C ASP A 172 -6.06 24.51 -4.19
N GLY A 173 -5.66 23.44 -4.87
CA GLY A 173 -4.36 22.78 -4.72
C GLY A 173 -4.33 21.67 -3.67
N SER A 174 -5.43 21.41 -2.96
CA SER A 174 -5.54 20.31 -2.00
C SER A 174 -5.76 18.95 -2.68
N TRP A 175 -5.74 17.89 -1.88
CA TRP A 175 -6.19 16.55 -2.26
C TRP A 175 -7.20 16.05 -1.23
N TYR A 176 -8.21 15.33 -1.68
CA TYR A 176 -9.17 14.69 -0.78
C TYR A 176 -8.52 13.56 0.02
N GLY A 177 -8.76 13.53 1.33
CA GLY A 177 -8.34 12.45 2.22
C GLY A 177 -9.48 11.45 2.42
N SER A 178 -9.38 10.28 1.82
CA SER A 178 -10.39 9.23 1.91
C SER A 178 -10.30 8.44 3.22
N TRP A 179 -9.08 8.23 3.71
CA TRP A 179 -8.80 7.39 4.89
C TRP A 179 -8.20 8.15 6.09
N GLY A 180 -8.07 9.48 5.99
CA GLY A 180 -7.63 10.37 7.08
C GLY A 180 -6.43 11.24 6.76
#